data_AF-A0A6F9ZMW0-F1
#
_entry.id   AF-A0A6F9ZMW0-F1
#
_cell.length_a   1.000
_cell.length_b   1.000
_cell.length_c   1.000
_cell.angle_alpha   90.00
_cell.angle_beta   90.00
_cell.angle_gamma   90.00
#
_symmetry.space_group_name_H-M   'P 1'
#
loop_
_entity.id
_entity.type
_entity.pdbx_description
1 polymer ?
#
loop_
_entity_poly.entity_id
_entity_poly.type
_entity_poly.pdbx_seq_one_letter_code
_entity_poly.pdbx_strand_id
1 'polypeptide(L)'
;MKTHSKTVYFLSILGLSAVLFLSFCWTAAFSFYAAAWAQSALFFGFAWICADKMKERPLTLTAIAVAIILGRLLPELPIRISDFENSRISIVVTLISIIAVIPGTVCYREKRNSVYTLSIIILVFLNTFVHWSWLEIYTRHHGFHIS
;
A
#
# COMPACT_ATOMS: atom_id res chain seq x y z
N MET A 1 5.60 20.99 -27.89
CA MET A 1 4.97 20.28 -26.74
C MET A 1 5.52 18.85 -26.73
N LYS A 2 6.45 18.50 -25.82
CA LYS A 2 6.95 17.13 -25.72
C LYS A 2 5.82 16.25 -25.21
N THR A 3 5.25 15.41 -26.08
CA THR A 3 4.37 14.32 -25.70
C THR A 3 5.16 13.37 -24.79
N HIS A 4 5.04 13.58 -23.47
CA HIS A 4 5.60 12.62 -22.52
C HIS A 4 4.95 11.26 -22.78
N SER A 5 5.78 10.27 -23.12
CA SER A 5 5.35 8.90 -23.41
C SER A 5 4.68 8.28 -22.17
N LYS A 6 3.72 7.37 -22.40
CA LYS A 6 3.07 6.56 -21.35
C LYS A 6 4.08 5.97 -20.35
N THR A 7 5.25 5.57 -20.85
CA THR A 7 6.36 5.02 -20.06
C THR A 7 6.88 6.01 -19.01
N VAL A 8 7.01 7.29 -19.35
CA VAL A 8 7.54 8.30 -18.41
C VAL A 8 6.57 8.48 -17.26
N TYR A 9 5.27 8.56 -17.53
CA TYR A 9 4.27 8.68 -16.47
C TYR A 9 4.18 7.45 -15.57
N PHE A 10 4.29 6.26 -16.17
CA PHE A 10 4.35 5.01 -15.41
C PHE A 10 5.56 5.00 -14.45
N LEU A 11 6.75 5.34 -14.96
CA LEU A 11 7.97 5.43 -14.16
C LEU A 11 7.89 6.51 -13.08
N SER A 12 7.24 7.64 -13.36
CA SER A 12 7.03 8.69 -12.36
C SER A 12 6.11 8.23 -11.22
N ILE A 13 4.99 7.55 -11.51
CA ILE A 13 4.12 7.00 -10.46
C ILE A 13 4.87 5.97 -9.63
N LEU A 14 5.60 5.07 -10.29
CA LEU A 14 6.41 4.05 -9.65
C LEU A 14 7.49 4.67 -8.75
N GLY A 15 8.19 5.69 -9.23
CA GLY A 15 9.19 6.41 -8.44
C GLY A 15 8.57 7.10 -7.22
N LEU A 16 7.43 7.77 -7.40
CA LEU A 16 6.72 8.44 -6.30
C LEU A 16 6.18 7.46 -5.25
N SER A 17 5.66 6.29 -5.66
CA SER A 17 5.22 5.27 -4.71
C SER A 17 6.39 4.64 -3.94
N ALA A 18 7.56 4.49 -4.59
CA ALA A 18 8.78 4.06 -3.91
C ALA A 18 9.27 5.08 -2.88
N VAL A 19 9.26 6.36 -3.23
CA VAL A 19 9.59 7.44 -2.28
C VAL A 19 8.60 7.49 -1.12
N LEU A 20 7.30 7.32 -1.40
CA LEU A 20 6.26 7.26 -0.37
C LEU A 20 6.51 6.11 0.61
N PHE A 21 6.87 4.93 0.10
CA PHE A 21 7.24 3.79 0.94
C PHE A 21 8.44 4.11 1.81
N LEU A 22 9.55 4.58 1.23
CA LEU A 22 10.77 4.89 1.97
C LEU A 22 10.56 5.99 3.03
N SER A 23 9.66 6.94 2.76
CA SER A 23 9.33 8.03 3.69
C SER A 23 8.54 7.56 4.92
N PHE A 24 7.89 6.39 4.86
CA PHE A 24 7.02 5.88 5.93
C PHE A 24 7.39 4.47 6.40
N CYS A 25 8.37 3.80 5.79
CA CYS A 25 8.77 2.44 6.19
C CYS A 25 9.34 2.40 7.62
N TRP A 26 9.95 3.50 8.07
CA TRP A 26 10.50 3.64 9.43
C TRP A 26 9.42 3.65 10.52
N THR A 27 8.15 3.88 10.20
CA THR A 27 7.04 3.83 11.19
C THR A 27 6.87 2.43 11.81
N ALA A 28 7.32 1.38 11.11
CA ALA A 28 7.34 0.02 11.63
C ALA A 28 8.28 -0.14 12.84
N ALA A 29 9.25 0.76 13.02
CA ALA A 29 10.15 0.72 14.17
C ALA A 29 9.44 1.05 15.51
N PHE A 30 8.32 1.78 15.47
CA PHE A 30 7.57 2.14 16.68
C PHE A 30 6.41 1.19 16.95
N SER A 31 5.66 0.83 15.91
CA SER A 31 4.53 -0.09 16.02
C SER A 31 4.18 -0.66 14.66
N PHE A 32 4.19 -1.99 14.54
CA PHE A 32 3.72 -2.67 13.35
C PHE A 32 2.26 -2.30 13.05
N TYR A 33 1.43 -2.20 14.09
CA TYR A 33 0.02 -1.83 13.96
C TYR A 33 -0.17 -0.42 13.40
N ALA A 34 0.54 0.57 13.95
CA ALA A 34 0.51 1.94 13.42
C ALA A 34 1.04 2.01 11.98
N ALA A 35 2.09 1.23 11.66
CA ALA A 35 2.64 1.17 10.32
C ALA A 35 1.64 0.61 9.29
N ALA A 36 0.86 -0.42 9.63
CA ALA A 36 -0.19 -0.95 8.76
C ALA A 36 -1.24 0.12 8.42
N TRP A 37 -1.73 0.82 9.44
CA TRP A 37 -2.71 1.89 9.26
C TRP A 37 -2.15 3.04 8.43
N ALA A 38 -0.95 3.52 8.77
CA ALA A 38 -0.32 4.63 8.07
C ALA A 38 -0.06 4.28 6.60
N GLN A 39 0.57 3.14 6.33
CA GLN A 39 0.90 2.74 4.95
C GLN A 39 -0.36 2.49 4.13
N SER A 40 -1.35 1.75 4.66
CA SER A 40 -2.57 1.47 3.91
C SER A 40 -3.38 2.73 3.59
N ALA A 41 -3.50 3.67 4.54
CA ALA A 41 -4.17 4.94 4.31
C ALA A 41 -3.43 5.81 3.26
N LEU A 42 -2.10 5.86 3.34
CA LEU A 42 -1.28 6.62 2.39
C LEU A 42 -1.36 6.04 0.98
N PHE A 43 -1.25 4.72 0.82
CA PHE A 43 -1.35 4.07 -0.48
C PHE A 43 -2.76 4.15 -1.07
N PHE A 44 -3.80 4.07 -0.23
CA PHE A 44 -5.18 4.34 -0.64
C PHE A 44 -5.34 5.78 -1.18
N GLY A 45 -4.89 6.78 -0.41
CA GLY A 45 -4.98 8.18 -0.80
C GLY A 45 -4.13 8.50 -2.04
N PHE A 46 -2.92 7.95 -2.11
CA PHE A 46 -2.03 8.13 -3.25
C PHE A 46 -2.63 7.53 -4.53
N ALA A 47 -3.23 6.34 -4.46
CA ALA A 47 -3.93 5.73 -5.59
C ALA A 47 -5.08 6.59 -6.09
N TRP A 48 -5.86 7.18 -5.17
CA TRP A 48 -6.94 8.10 -5.50
C TRP A 48 -6.42 9.39 -6.16
N ILE A 49 -5.37 10.02 -5.61
CA ILE A 49 -4.75 11.23 -6.17
C ILE A 49 -4.15 10.97 -7.55
N CYS A 50 -3.44 9.84 -7.73
CA CYS A 50 -2.89 9.47 -9.02
C CYS A 50 -3.99 9.24 -10.06
N ALA A 51 -5.10 8.61 -9.67
CA ALA A 51 -6.24 8.39 -10.55
C ALA A 51 -6.91 9.72 -10.97
N ASP A 52 -7.01 10.69 -10.06
CA ASP A 52 -7.54 12.02 -10.36
C ASP A 52 -6.62 12.84 -11.27
N LYS A 53 -5.32 12.92 -10.96
CA LYS A 53 -4.33 13.66 -11.75
C LYS A 53 -4.07 13.06 -13.13
N MET A 54 -4.38 11.77 -13.33
CA MET A 54 -4.20 11.09 -14.61
C MET A 54 -5.47 11.05 -15.47
N LYS A 55 -6.57 11.73 -15.07
CA LYS A 55 -7.81 11.82 -15.86
C LYS A 55 -7.59 12.34 -17.29
N GLU A 56 -6.63 13.24 -17.47
CA GLU A 56 -6.31 13.85 -18.77
C GLU A 56 -5.16 13.14 -19.51
N ARG A 57 -4.69 12.01 -18.99
CA ARG A 57 -3.46 11.36 -19.44
C ARG A 57 -3.72 9.94 -19.97
N PRO A 58 -2.80 9.39 -20.80
CA PRO A 58 -3.08 8.18 -21.59
C PRO A 58 -2.93 6.85 -20.84
N LEU A 59 -2.88 6.85 -19.49
CA LEU A 59 -2.71 5.63 -18.68
C LEU A 59 -4.06 5.09 -18.19
N THR A 60 -4.21 3.77 -18.19
CA THR A 60 -5.37 3.10 -17.60
C THR A 60 -5.26 3.07 -16.08
N LEU A 61 -6.41 3.02 -15.38
CA LEU A 61 -6.45 2.88 -13.92
C LEU A 61 -5.68 1.65 -13.43
N THR A 62 -5.74 0.54 -14.18
CA THR A 62 -4.97 -0.67 -13.90
C THR A 62 -3.47 -0.43 -13.98
N ALA A 63 -2.98 0.31 -14.98
CA ALA A 63 -1.57 0.64 -15.10
C ALA A 63 -1.08 1.51 -13.93
N ILE A 64 -1.92 2.42 -13.43
CA ILE A 64 -1.64 3.22 -12.24
C ILE A 64 -1.52 2.32 -11.01
N ALA A 65 -2.50 1.44 -10.78
CA ALA A 65 -2.47 0.51 -9.65
C ALA A 65 -1.22 -0.38 -9.68
N VAL A 66 -0.87 -0.92 -10.86
CA VAL A 66 0.34 -1.74 -11.04
C VAL A 66 1.61 -0.94 -10.77
N ALA A 67 1.72 0.30 -11.26
CA ALA A 67 2.87 1.16 -10.99
C ALA A 67 3.04 1.42 -9.49
N ILE A 68 1.94 1.68 -8.78
CA ILE A 68 1.95 1.91 -7.33
C ILE A 68 2.42 0.67 -6.59
N ILE A 69 1.86 -0.50 -6.91
CA ILE A 69 2.22 -1.79 -6.29
C ILE A 69 3.69 -2.12 -6.54
N LEU A 70 4.17 -1.96 -7.77
CA LEU A 70 5.56 -2.22 -8.11
C LEU A 70 6.52 -1.27 -7.39
N GLY A 71 6.22 0.03 -7.37
CA GLY A 71 7.07 1.00 -6.68
C GLY A 71 7.09 0.80 -5.16
N ARG A 72 6.06 0.19 -4.58
CA ARG A 72 6.07 -0.26 -3.19
C ARG A 72 6.96 -1.50 -2.98
N LEU A 73 6.85 -2.50 -3.85
CA LEU A 73 7.56 -3.78 -3.71
C LEU A 73 9.06 -3.69 -4.01
N LEU A 74 9.45 -2.88 -5.00
CA LEU A 74 10.83 -2.73 -5.43
C LEU A 74 11.82 -2.36 -4.31
N PRO A 75 11.58 -1.31 -3.49
CA PRO A 75 12.46 -0.97 -2.37
C PRO A 75 12.34 -1.97 -1.21
N GLU A 76 11.21 -2.67 -1.10
CA GLU A 76 10.94 -3.59 -0.01
C GLU A 76 11.68 -4.94 -0.16
N LEU A 77 11.81 -5.44 -1.39
CA LEU A 77 12.47 -6.72 -1.67
C LEU A 77 13.93 -6.78 -1.17
N PRO A 78 14.81 -5.79 -1.44
CA PRO A 78 16.17 -5.78 -0.90
C PRO A 78 16.20 -5.79 0.63
N ILE A 79 15.31 -5.04 1.27
CA ILE A 79 15.21 -4.97 2.74
C ILE A 79 14.83 -6.33 3.31
N ARG A 80 13.86 -7.02 2.68
CA ARG A 80 13.42 -8.36 3.10
C ARG A 80 14.45 -9.45 2.89
N ILE A 81 15.28 -9.35 1.84
CA ILE A 81 16.37 -10.32 1.60
C ILE A 81 17.45 -10.15 2.68
N SER A 82 17.71 -8.91 3.10
CA SER A 82 18.69 -8.62 4.16
C SER A 82 18.21 -9.05 5.55
N ASP A 83 16.90 -8.99 5.84
CA ASP A 83 16.31 -9.31 7.15
C ASP A 83 15.15 -10.31 7.02
N PHE A 84 15.46 -11.51 6.54
CA PHE A 84 14.45 -12.52 6.18
C PHE A 84 13.65 -13.05 7.39
N GLU A 85 14.30 -13.22 8.55
CA GLU A 85 13.67 -13.74 9.77
C GLU A 85 12.56 -12.79 10.28
N ASN A 86 12.86 -11.50 10.46
CA ASN A 86 11.89 -10.51 10.93
C ASN A 86 10.90 -10.05 9.84
N SER A 87 11.28 -10.16 8.56
CA SER A 87 10.44 -9.85 7.40
C SER A 87 9.11 -10.64 7.42
N ARG A 88 9.09 -11.84 8.00
CA ARG A 88 7.87 -12.67 8.06
C ARG A 88 6.73 -12.02 8.85
N ILE A 89 7.03 -11.28 9.91
CA ILE A 89 6.01 -10.56 10.70
C ILE A 89 5.41 -9.41 9.89
N SER A 90 6.28 -8.64 9.23
CA SER A 90 5.89 -7.43 8.50
C SER A 90 5.25 -7.70 7.13
N ILE A 91 5.11 -8.96 6.70
CA ILE A 91 4.50 -9.28 5.40
C ILE A 91 3.02 -8.92 5.32
N VAL A 92 2.31 -8.98 6.45
CA VAL A 92 0.89 -8.60 6.50
C VAL A 92 0.69 -7.11 6.23
N VAL A 93 1.57 -6.25 6.75
CA VAL A 93 1.60 -4.80 6.47
C VAL A 93 1.67 -4.56 4.98
N THR A 94 2.43 -5.41 4.28
CA THR A 94 2.60 -5.37 2.83
C THR A 94 1.38 -5.76 2.06
N LEU A 95 0.76 -6.87 2.44
CA LEU A 95 -0.47 -7.31 1.80
C LEU A 95 -1.59 -6.28 2.00
N ILE A 96 -1.78 -5.77 3.22
CA ILE A 96 -2.81 -4.77 3.53
C ILE A 96 -2.61 -3.51 2.69
N SER A 97 -1.37 -3.01 2.59
CA SER A 97 -1.07 -1.81 1.81
C SER A 97 -1.29 -1.99 0.30
N ILE A 98 -0.97 -3.17 -0.24
CA ILE A 98 -1.23 -3.49 -1.66
C ILE A 98 -2.73 -3.59 -1.91
N ILE A 99 -3.46 -4.27 -1.02
CA ILE A 99 -4.91 -4.40 -1.13
C ILE A 99 -5.59 -3.03 -1.05
N ALA A 100 -5.07 -2.09 -0.26
CA ALA A 100 -5.57 -0.72 -0.12
C ALA A 100 -5.50 0.13 -1.40
N VAL A 101 -4.63 -0.21 -2.36
CA VAL A 101 -4.54 0.50 -3.66
C VAL A 101 -5.81 0.30 -4.48
N ILE A 102 -6.40 -0.91 -4.45
CA ILE A 102 -7.60 -1.28 -5.20
C ILE A 102 -8.79 -0.37 -4.83
N PRO A 103 -9.24 -0.31 -3.55
CA PRO A 103 -10.34 0.56 -3.16
C PRO A 103 -10.03 2.03 -3.42
N GLY A 104 -8.77 2.48 -3.36
CA GLY A 104 -8.39 3.85 -3.74
C GLY A 104 -8.72 4.16 -5.20
N THR A 105 -8.39 3.25 -6.11
CA THR A 105 -8.75 3.40 -7.54
C THR A 105 -10.26 3.23 -7.81
N VAL A 106 -10.94 2.33 -7.09
CA VAL A 106 -12.37 2.07 -7.25
C VAL A 106 -13.21 3.25 -6.73
N CYS A 107 -12.82 3.84 -5.60
CA CYS A 107 -13.44 5.05 -5.05
C CYS A 107 -13.40 6.20 -6.05
N TYR A 108 -12.28 6.37 -6.74
CA TYR A 108 -12.15 7.38 -7.79
C TYR A 108 -13.05 7.09 -9.00
N ARG A 109 -13.15 5.82 -9.44
CA ARG A 109 -13.95 5.44 -10.61
C ARG A 109 -15.43 5.70 -10.39
N GLU A 110 -15.97 5.26 -9.25
CA GLU A 110 -17.40 5.30 -8.99
C GLU A 110 -17.87 6.65 -8.44
N LYS A 111 -17.04 7.33 -7.63
CA LYS A 111 -17.37 8.59 -6.94
C LYS A 111 -18.67 8.58 -6.12
N ARG A 112 -19.19 7.40 -5.79
CA ARG A 112 -20.40 7.21 -4.97
C ARG A 112 -20.05 7.09 -3.50
N ASN A 113 -20.77 7.79 -2.63
CA ASN A 113 -20.54 7.75 -1.18
C ASN A 113 -20.56 6.33 -0.61
N SER A 114 -21.46 5.46 -1.08
CA SER A 114 -21.51 4.05 -0.65
C SER A 114 -20.21 3.30 -0.90
N VAL A 115 -19.48 3.60 -1.98
CA VAL A 115 -18.20 2.95 -2.33
C VAL A 115 -17.08 3.43 -1.41
N TYR A 116 -17.07 4.71 -1.04
CA TYR A 116 -16.14 5.24 -0.04
C TYR A 116 -16.38 4.58 1.33
N THR A 117 -17.64 4.50 1.77
CA THR A 117 -17.98 3.86 3.05
C THR A 117 -17.55 2.39 3.08
N LEU A 118 -17.86 1.62 2.03
CA LEU A 118 -17.44 0.22 1.93
C LEU A 118 -15.91 0.08 1.90
N SER A 119 -15.21 0.96 1.18
CA SER A 119 -13.75 0.95 1.11
C SER A 119 -13.11 1.22 2.47
N ILE A 120 -13.66 2.16 3.25
CA ILE A 120 -13.21 2.44 4.62
C ILE A 120 -13.48 1.24 5.53
N ILE A 121 -14.66 0.61 5.43
CA ILE A 121 -14.98 -0.60 6.22
C ILE A 121 -13.98 -1.72 5.92
N ILE A 122 -13.65 -1.94 4.64
CA ILE A 122 -12.64 -2.94 4.23
C ILE A 122 -11.27 -2.58 4.81
N LEU A 123 -10.83 -1.32 4.73
CA LEU A 123 -9.57 -0.86 5.30
C LEU A 123 -9.50 -1.07 6.82
N VAL A 124 -10.57 -0.73 7.54
CA VAL A 124 -10.68 -0.95 8.99
C VAL A 124 -10.61 -2.44 9.30
N PHE A 125 -11.33 -3.27 8.53
CA PHE A 125 -11.34 -4.72 8.71
C PHE A 125 -9.95 -5.34 8.52
N LEU A 126 -9.25 -4.97 7.45
CA LEU A 126 -7.91 -5.45 7.15
C LEU A 126 -6.90 -5.03 8.21
N ASN A 127 -6.89 -3.75 8.58
CA ASN A 127 -5.93 -3.23 9.56
C ASN A 127 -6.20 -3.70 10.98
N THR A 128 -7.45 -3.95 11.35
CA THR A 128 -7.82 -4.34 12.72
C THR A 128 -7.84 -5.84 12.88
N PHE A 129 -8.67 -6.54 12.10
CA PHE A 129 -8.89 -7.97 12.30
C PHE A 129 -7.81 -8.81 11.63
N VAL A 130 -7.54 -8.60 10.34
CA VAL A 130 -6.58 -9.44 9.61
C VAL A 130 -5.17 -9.26 10.17
N HIS A 131 -4.77 -8.02 10.46
CA HIS A 131 -3.49 -7.77 11.09
C HIS A 131 -3.38 -8.39 12.48
N TRP A 132 -4.41 -8.24 13.33
CA TRP A 132 -4.41 -8.82 14.66
C TRP A 132 -4.30 -10.34 14.62
N SER A 133 -5.13 -11.00 13.80
CA SER A 133 -5.08 -12.45 13.64
C SER A 133 -3.72 -12.93 13.14
N TRP A 134 -3.07 -12.19 12.24
CA TRP A 134 -1.72 -12.52 11.79
C TRP A 134 -0.70 -12.47 12.92
N LEU A 135 -0.72 -11.39 13.71
CA LEU A 135 0.18 -11.25 14.86
C LEU A 135 -0.06 -12.36 15.89
N GLU A 136 -1.32 -12.69 16.18
CA GLU A 136 -1.66 -13.76 17.12
C GLU A 136 -1.20 -15.15 16.66
N ILE A 137 -1.36 -15.47 15.37
CA ILE A 137 -0.87 -16.73 14.81
C ILE A 137 0.65 -16.77 14.90
N TYR A 138 1.32 -15.68 14.54
CA TYR A 138 2.78 -15.62 14.55
C TYR A 138 3.34 -15.75 15.98
N THR A 139 2.78 -15.05 16.97
CA THR A 139 3.22 -15.13 18.37
C THR A 139 3.00 -16.51 18.96
N ARG A 140 1.85 -17.14 18.69
CA ARG A 140 1.57 -18.51 19.15
C ARG A 140 2.55 -19.54 18.57
N HIS A 141 2.94 -19.41 17.31
CA HIS A 141 3.86 -20.36 16.67
C HIS A 141 5.34 -20.12 17.01
N HIS A 142 5.73 -18.89 17.32
CA HIS A 142 7.13 -18.52 17.54
C HIS A 142 7.48 -18.12 18.98
N GLY A 143 6.54 -18.23 19.93
CA GLY A 143 6.79 -18.03 21.37
C GLY A 143 7.15 -16.61 21.78
N PHE A 144 6.93 -15.61 20.92
CA PHE A 144 7.23 -14.21 21.21
C PHE A 144 6.07 -13.57 21.99
N HIS A 145 6.32 -13.19 23.24
CA HIS A 145 5.47 -12.28 23.99
C HIS A 145 5.72 -10.84 23.50
N ILE A 146 4.71 -10.23 22.90
CA ILE A 146 4.74 -8.79 22.59
C ILE A 146 4.34 -8.08 23.89
N SER A 147 5.29 -7.40 24.52
CA SER A 147 5.05 -6.40 25.57
C SER A 147 4.59 -5.08 24.95
#